data_AF-A0A059FNJ5-F1
#
_entry.id   AF-A0A059FNJ5-F1
#
_cell.length_a   1.000
_cell.length_b   1.000
_cell.length_c   1.000
_cell.angle_alpha   90.00
_cell.angle_beta   90.00
_cell.angle_gamma   90.00
#
_symmetry.space_group_name_H-M   'P 1'
#
loop_
_entity.id
_entity.type
_entity.pdbx_description
1 polymer ?
#
loop_
_entity_poly.entity_id
_entity_poly.type
_entity_poly.pdbx_seq_one_letter_code
_entity_poly.pdbx_strand_id
1 'polypeptide(L)'
;MPDGDIRALPADLPQTRAGEIARGTLRLLAGLGYFGVTEMTLANNRRADIAALGPAGEVAMVEIKSSVADFRSDSKWPEYMPFCDRFYFAVGEDFPQALIPEEAGLIIADAFGAAVIREAPLDKLAGARRKAVTLRLARLAAGRLQASQDTGWTPGPLSPT
;
A
#
# COMPACT_ATOMS: atom_id res chain seq x y z
N MET A 1 33.96 -17.35 -27.27
CA MET A 1 32.79 -16.61 -26.76
C MET A 1 32.58 -17.11 -25.35
N PRO A 2 32.80 -16.32 -24.28
CA PRO A 2 32.45 -16.80 -22.95
C PRO A 2 30.93 -16.70 -22.78
N ASP A 3 30.37 -17.76 -22.22
CA ASP A 3 28.96 -17.91 -21.89
C ASP A 3 28.49 -16.77 -21.00
N GLY A 4 27.41 -16.11 -21.40
CA GLY A 4 26.79 -15.03 -20.66
C GLY A 4 26.22 -15.57 -19.36
N ASP A 5 26.91 -15.29 -18.27
CA ASP A 5 26.43 -15.41 -16.90
C ASP A 5 25.16 -14.56 -16.75
N ILE A 6 24.02 -15.19 -17.02
CA ILE A 6 22.69 -14.73 -16.64
C ILE A 6 22.64 -14.71 -15.12
N ARG A 7 23.16 -13.63 -14.53
CA ARG A 7 22.99 -13.31 -13.11
C ARG A 7 21.51 -13.50 -12.79
N ALA A 8 21.21 -14.56 -12.05
CA ALA A 8 19.88 -14.80 -11.54
C ALA A 8 19.40 -13.50 -10.88
N LEU A 9 18.23 -13.01 -11.32
CA LEU A 9 17.56 -11.93 -10.62
C LEU A 9 17.53 -12.30 -9.13
N PRO A 10 17.85 -11.38 -8.20
CA PRO A 10 17.95 -11.71 -6.79
C PRO A 10 16.67 -12.41 -6.35
N ALA A 11 16.81 -13.51 -5.61
CA ALA A 11 15.71 -14.38 -5.16
C ALA A 11 14.64 -13.67 -4.29
N ASP A 12 14.80 -12.37 -4.03
CA ASP A 12 13.89 -11.51 -3.26
C ASP A 12 12.95 -10.67 -4.13
N LEU A 13 13.09 -10.66 -5.47
CA LEU A 13 12.24 -9.82 -6.30
C LEU A 13 10.79 -10.35 -6.27
N PRO A 14 9.80 -9.44 -6.16
CA PRO A 14 8.40 -9.83 -6.28
C PRO A 14 8.15 -10.55 -7.61
N GLN A 15 7.42 -11.65 -7.58
CA GLN A 15 7.12 -12.45 -8.78
C GLN A 15 5.88 -11.94 -9.54
N THR A 16 5.20 -10.92 -9.01
CA THR A 16 3.99 -10.35 -9.61
C THR A 16 4.14 -8.85 -9.78
N ARG A 17 3.54 -8.32 -10.85
CA ARG A 17 3.50 -6.88 -11.13
C ARG A 17 2.92 -6.06 -9.97
N ALA A 18 1.88 -6.57 -9.32
CA ALA A 18 1.34 -5.93 -8.12
C ALA A 18 2.37 -5.88 -6.97
N GLY A 19 3.14 -6.96 -6.76
CA GLY A 19 4.20 -7.00 -5.76
C GLY A 19 5.37 -6.07 -6.09
N GLU A 20 5.71 -5.91 -7.37
CA GLU A 20 6.70 -4.93 -7.83
C GLU A 20 6.25 -3.51 -7.48
N ILE A 21 5.04 -3.12 -7.92
CA ILE A 21 4.43 -1.82 -7.62
C ILE A 21 4.36 -1.58 -6.09
N ALA A 22 3.98 -2.59 -5.30
CA ALA A 22 3.93 -2.50 -3.85
C ALA A 22 5.30 -2.16 -3.26
N ARG A 23 6.35 -2.86 -3.72
CA ARG A 23 7.73 -2.67 -3.25
C ARG A 23 8.25 -1.27 -3.56
N GLY A 24 8.08 -0.81 -4.80
CA GLY A 24 8.46 0.55 -5.20
C GLY A 24 7.73 1.61 -4.40
N THR A 25 6.42 1.43 -4.24
CA THR A 25 5.56 2.35 -3.48
C THR A 25 5.99 2.44 -2.01
N LEU A 26 6.24 1.31 -1.34
CA LEU A 26 6.70 1.30 0.05
C LEU A 26 8.06 1.98 0.22
N ARG A 27 8.98 1.84 -0.76
CA ARG A 27 10.26 2.54 -0.75
C ARG A 27 10.11 4.05 -0.91
N LEU A 28 9.26 4.49 -1.82
CA LEU A 28 8.92 5.91 -1.98
C LEU A 28 8.33 6.47 -0.68
N LEU A 29 7.33 5.79 -0.11
CA LEU A 29 6.69 6.20 1.14
C LEU A 29 7.73 6.34 2.26
N ALA A 30 8.62 5.36 2.42
CA ALA A 30 9.70 5.42 3.41
C ALA A 30 10.62 6.63 3.19
N GLY A 31 10.98 6.94 1.93
CA GLY A 31 11.74 8.12 1.57
C GLY A 31 11.04 9.45 1.90
N LEU A 32 9.71 9.45 1.92
CA LEU A 32 8.87 10.59 2.32
C LEU A 32 8.57 10.63 3.83
N GLY A 33 9.15 9.71 4.62
CA GLY A 33 8.90 9.61 6.07
C GLY A 33 7.61 8.89 6.44
N TYR A 34 6.94 8.24 5.48
CA TYR A 34 5.79 7.39 5.71
C TYR A 34 6.21 5.93 5.91
N PHE A 35 5.63 5.25 6.89
CA PHE A 35 5.81 3.81 7.07
C PHE A 35 4.47 3.09 7.10
N GLY A 36 4.38 1.98 6.36
CA GLY A 36 3.12 1.32 6.13
C GLY A 36 3.18 -0.20 6.18
N VAL A 37 1.98 -0.78 6.21
CA VAL A 37 1.72 -2.21 6.15
C VAL A 37 0.89 -2.49 4.90
N THR A 38 1.10 -3.65 4.30
CA THR A 38 0.27 -4.13 3.18
C THR A 38 -1.02 -4.80 3.68
N GLU A 39 -2.05 -4.92 2.84
CA GLU A 39 -3.25 -5.76 3.11
C GLU A 39 -3.95 -5.44 4.45
N MET A 40 -4.22 -4.16 4.75
CA MET A 40 -4.86 -3.76 6.01
C MET A 40 -6.38 -3.70 5.87
N THR A 41 -7.10 -4.52 6.65
CA THR A 41 -8.57 -4.48 6.70
C THR A 41 -9.09 -3.26 7.47
N LEU A 42 -10.03 -2.54 6.87
CA LEU A 42 -10.69 -1.36 7.42
C LEU A 42 -12.01 -1.73 8.12
N ALA A 43 -12.63 -0.77 8.80
CA ALA A 43 -13.84 -1.04 9.60
C ALA A 43 -15.08 -1.34 8.74
N ASN A 44 -15.03 -0.98 7.46
CA ASN A 44 -16.06 -1.31 6.46
C ASN A 44 -15.78 -2.63 5.72
N ASN A 45 -14.87 -3.47 6.24
CA ASN A 45 -14.44 -4.74 5.61
C ASN A 45 -13.76 -4.58 4.25
N ARG A 46 -13.40 -3.36 3.84
CA ARG A 46 -12.46 -3.15 2.74
C ARG A 46 -11.04 -3.48 3.19
N ARG A 47 -10.16 -3.78 2.25
CA ARG A 47 -8.76 -4.07 2.53
C ARG A 47 -7.92 -3.15 1.66
N ALA A 48 -7.20 -2.23 2.29
CA ALA A 48 -6.27 -1.36 1.58
C ALA A 48 -5.01 -2.14 1.23
N ASP A 49 -4.55 -2.03 -0.01
CA ASP A 49 -3.31 -2.70 -0.43
C ASP A 49 -2.11 -2.20 0.36
N ILE A 50 -2.00 -0.89 0.57
CA ILE A 50 -1.04 -0.28 1.51
C ILE A 50 -1.76 0.76 2.38
N ALA A 51 -1.55 0.67 3.70
CA ALA A 51 -1.87 1.73 4.63
C ALA A 51 -0.59 2.24 5.28
N ALA A 52 -0.37 3.55 5.28
CA ALA A 52 0.86 4.16 5.80
C ALA A 52 0.58 5.33 6.74
N LEU A 53 1.47 5.51 7.72
CA LEU A 53 1.46 6.60 8.68
C LEU A 53 2.63 7.55 8.41
N GLY A 54 2.31 8.84 8.26
CA GLY A 54 3.26 9.92 8.08
C GLY A 54 3.80 10.47 9.41
N PRO A 55 4.82 11.34 9.36
CA PRO A 55 5.53 11.83 10.54
C PRO A 55 4.69 12.69 11.48
N ALA A 56 3.63 13.36 10.99
CA ALA A 56 2.68 14.11 11.82
C ALA A 56 1.38 13.34 12.07
N GLY A 57 1.37 12.03 11.80
CA GLY A 57 0.22 11.15 12.01
C GLY A 57 -0.82 11.20 10.89
N GLU A 58 -0.43 11.71 9.71
CA GLU A 58 -1.24 11.60 8.49
C GLU A 58 -1.37 10.13 8.08
N VAL A 59 -2.57 9.74 7.67
CA VAL A 59 -2.84 8.40 7.17
C VAL A 59 -2.94 8.47 5.66
N ALA A 60 -2.08 7.73 4.96
CA ALA A 60 -2.18 7.52 3.52
C ALA A 60 -2.69 6.11 3.23
N MET A 61 -3.58 5.98 2.25
CA MET A 61 -3.98 4.69 1.68
C MET A 61 -3.57 4.66 0.23
N VAL A 62 -3.07 3.50 -0.21
CA VAL A 62 -2.70 3.26 -1.60
C VAL A 62 -3.40 2.01 -2.09
N GLU A 63 -4.09 2.13 -3.22
CA GLU A 63 -4.64 1.01 -3.99
C GLU A 63 -3.74 0.73 -5.20
N ILE A 64 -3.27 -0.50 -5.30
CA ILE A 64 -2.37 -0.95 -6.37
C ILE A 64 -3.22 -1.47 -7.51
N LYS A 65 -3.03 -0.91 -8.72
CA LYS A 65 -3.65 -1.43 -9.94
C LYS A 65 -2.60 -1.95 -10.90
N SER A 66 -2.56 -3.27 -11.01
CA SER A 66 -1.61 -4.00 -11.85
C SER A 66 -1.98 -3.97 -13.34
N SER A 67 -3.24 -3.66 -13.66
CA SER A 67 -3.73 -3.56 -15.03
C SER A 67 -4.98 -2.67 -15.13
N VAL A 68 -5.33 -2.26 -16.36
CA VAL A 68 -6.59 -1.52 -16.61
C VAL A 68 -7.82 -2.34 -16.21
N ALA A 69 -7.78 -3.67 -16.36
CA ALA A 69 -8.89 -4.54 -15.96
C ALA A 69 -9.09 -4.56 -14.44
N ASP A 70 -7.99 -4.60 -13.69
CA ASP A 70 -7.95 -4.51 -12.23
C ASP A 70 -8.60 -3.20 -11.76
N PHE A 71 -8.18 -2.06 -12.32
CA PHE A 71 -8.78 -0.75 -12.06
C PHE A 71 -10.28 -0.70 -12.36
N ARG A 72 -10.71 -1.18 -13.53
CA ARG A 72 -12.13 -1.17 -13.93
C ARG A 72 -13.02 -2.04 -13.04
N SER A 73 -12.43 -3.06 -12.41
CA SER A 73 -13.16 -3.95 -11.49
C SER A 73 -13.37 -3.33 -10.11
N ASP A 74 -12.51 -2.37 -9.72
CA ASP A 74 -12.59 -1.69 -8.45
C ASP A 74 -13.48 -0.43 -8.53
N SER A 75 -14.79 -0.64 -8.55
CA SER A 75 -15.77 0.45 -8.52
C SER A 75 -16.00 1.04 -7.12
N LYS A 76 -15.33 0.50 -6.11
CA LYS A 76 -15.61 0.76 -4.68
C LYS A 76 -14.46 1.47 -3.98
N TRP A 77 -13.45 1.88 -4.73
CA TRP A 77 -12.33 2.66 -4.22
C TRP A 77 -12.73 3.94 -3.44
N PRO A 78 -13.85 4.65 -3.73
CA PRO A 78 -14.21 5.82 -2.91
C PRO A 78 -14.51 5.45 -1.45
N GLU A 79 -14.84 4.18 -1.16
CA GLU A 79 -15.09 3.71 0.20
C GLU A 79 -13.83 3.71 1.09
N TYR A 80 -12.63 3.88 0.53
CA TYR A 80 -11.38 4.05 1.27
C TYR A 80 -11.18 5.47 1.79
N MET A 81 -11.67 6.49 1.08
CA MET A 81 -11.41 7.90 1.38
C MET A 81 -11.78 8.32 2.81
N PRO A 82 -12.90 7.84 3.41
CA PRO A 82 -13.22 8.16 4.80
C PRO A 82 -12.25 7.58 5.87
N PHE A 83 -11.21 6.85 5.45
CA PHE A 83 -10.25 6.19 6.33
C PHE A 83 -8.80 6.67 6.16
N CYS A 84 -8.57 7.70 5.33
CA CYS A 84 -7.26 8.31 5.12
C CYS A 84 -7.34 9.82 4.95
N ASP A 85 -6.20 10.49 5.17
CA ASP A 85 -6.02 11.88 4.80
C ASP A 85 -5.68 12.06 3.32
N ARG A 86 -5.03 11.05 2.75
CA ARG A 86 -4.57 11.02 1.36
C ARG A 86 -4.84 9.65 0.76
N PHE A 87 -5.49 9.63 -0.39
CA PHE A 87 -5.76 8.41 -1.15
C PHE A 87 -4.98 8.43 -2.47
N TYR A 88 -4.25 7.35 -2.74
CA TYR A 88 -3.45 7.18 -3.94
C TYR A 88 -3.85 5.93 -4.70
N PHE A 89 -3.78 5.99 -6.02
CA PHE A 89 -3.53 4.80 -6.83
C PHE A 89 -2.03 4.66 -7.08
N ALA A 90 -1.53 3.43 -7.02
CA ALA A 90 -0.20 3.07 -7.47
C ALA A 90 -0.28 2.12 -8.67
N VAL A 91 0.41 2.48 -9.76
CA VAL A 91 0.35 1.74 -11.03
C VAL A 91 1.74 1.66 -11.67
N GLY A 92 1.89 0.79 -12.68
CA GLY A 92 3.12 0.73 -13.50
C GLY A 92 3.21 1.86 -14.52
N GLU A 93 4.40 2.08 -15.09
CA GLU A 93 4.69 3.18 -16.03
C GLU A 93 3.81 3.19 -17.29
N ASP A 94 3.41 2.00 -17.75
CA ASP A 94 2.60 1.74 -18.94
C ASP A 94 1.09 1.87 -18.67
N PHE A 95 0.69 2.15 -17.43
CA PHE A 95 -0.73 2.34 -17.10
C PHE A 95 -1.25 3.67 -17.65
N PRO A 96 -2.40 3.71 -18.36
CA PRO A 96 -2.97 4.95 -18.88
C PRO A 96 -3.41 5.91 -17.76
N GLN A 97 -2.59 6.90 -17.45
CA GLN A 97 -2.79 7.83 -16.33
C GLN A 97 -4.11 8.60 -16.40
N ALA A 98 -4.62 8.86 -17.61
CA ALA A 98 -5.89 9.54 -17.84
C ALA A 98 -7.13 8.75 -17.34
N LEU A 99 -6.97 7.46 -17.01
CA LEU A 99 -8.04 6.67 -16.39
C LEU A 99 -8.18 6.95 -14.89
N ILE A 100 -7.13 7.48 -14.24
CA ILE A 100 -7.12 7.67 -12.79
C ILE A 100 -7.88 8.95 -12.43
N PRO A 101 -8.94 8.88 -11.62
CA PRO A 101 -9.76 10.03 -11.24
C PRO A 101 -8.95 11.14 -10.58
N GLU A 102 -9.28 12.41 -10.84
CA GLU A 102 -8.53 13.58 -10.38
C GLU A 102 -8.59 13.76 -8.86
N GLU A 103 -9.64 13.24 -8.24
CA GLU A 103 -9.82 13.24 -6.78
C GLU A 103 -8.90 12.27 -6.05
N ALA A 104 -8.14 11.43 -6.77
CA ALA A 104 -7.11 10.57 -6.24
C ALA A 104 -5.70 11.04 -6.65
N GLY A 105 -4.75 10.85 -5.74
CA GLY A 105 -3.33 10.96 -6.06
C GLY A 105 -2.88 9.80 -6.96
N LEU A 106 -1.75 9.98 -7.63
CA LEU A 106 -1.17 9.00 -8.54
C LEU A 106 0.31 8.78 -8.24
N ILE A 107 0.66 7.53 -8.01
CA ILE A 107 2.02 7.02 -7.88
C ILE A 107 2.31 6.12 -9.09
N ILE A 108 3.45 6.35 -9.73
CA ILE A 108 4.03 5.42 -10.71
C ILE A 108 5.17 4.66 -10.04
N ALA A 109 5.13 3.33 -10.10
CA ALA A 109 6.06 2.47 -9.36
C ALA A 109 6.48 1.23 -10.16
N ASP A 110 7.65 0.71 -9.81
CA ASP A 110 8.19 -0.57 -10.23
C ASP A 110 8.85 -1.32 -9.05
N ALA A 111 9.56 -2.42 -9.31
CA ALA A 111 10.22 -3.21 -8.27
C ALA A 111 11.36 -2.48 -7.53
N PHE A 112 11.81 -1.35 -8.06
CA PHE A 112 12.99 -0.62 -7.60
C PHE A 112 12.63 0.64 -6.83
N GLY A 113 11.66 1.41 -7.31
CA GLY A 113 11.22 2.66 -6.69
C GLY A 113 9.87 3.14 -7.20
N ALA A 114 9.53 4.38 -6.86
CA ALA A 114 8.31 5.02 -7.32
C ALA A 114 8.43 6.54 -7.26
N ALA A 115 7.49 7.23 -7.90
CA ALA A 115 7.35 8.68 -7.83
C ALA A 115 5.87 9.09 -7.71
N VAL A 116 5.60 10.13 -6.93
CA VAL A 116 4.29 10.81 -6.93
C VAL A 116 4.22 11.68 -8.17
N ILE A 117 3.34 11.33 -9.12
CA ILE A 117 3.13 12.09 -10.35
C ILE A 117 1.98 13.08 -10.17
N ARG A 118 1.02 12.75 -9.31
CA ARG A 118 -0.04 13.65 -8.86
C ARG A 118 -0.23 13.52 -7.37
N GLU A 119 -0.08 14.63 -6.65
CA GLU A 119 -0.32 14.68 -5.21
C GLU A 119 -1.80 14.41 -4.92
N ALA A 120 -2.09 13.58 -3.92
CA ALA A 120 -3.47 13.35 -3.50
C ALA A 120 -4.05 14.63 -2.87
N PRO A 121 -5.33 14.95 -3.12
CA PRO A 121 -6.04 15.94 -2.32
C PRO A 121 -5.98 15.58 -0.83
N LEU A 122 -5.84 16.59 0.03
CA LEU A 122 -5.83 16.41 1.47
C LEU A 122 -7.26 16.51 2.02
N ASP A 123 -7.80 15.41 2.55
CA ASP A 123 -9.07 15.39 3.27
C ASP A 123 -8.87 14.89 4.70
N LYS A 124 -8.79 15.82 5.66
CA LYS A 124 -8.34 15.49 7.01
C LYS A 124 -9.31 14.58 7.75
N LEU A 125 -8.80 13.44 8.24
CA LEU A 125 -9.55 12.57 9.13
C LEU A 125 -9.93 13.28 10.44
N ALA A 126 -11.19 13.08 10.82
CA ALA A 126 -11.67 13.38 12.17
C ALA A 126 -10.84 12.62 13.22
N GLY A 127 -10.58 13.26 14.36
CA GLY A 127 -9.66 12.73 15.39
C GLY A 127 -9.99 11.31 15.88
N ALA A 128 -11.28 11.00 16.07
CA ALA A 128 -11.71 9.65 16.47
C ALA A 128 -11.40 8.60 15.39
N ARG A 129 -11.61 8.93 14.11
CA ARG A 129 -11.30 8.05 12.98
C ARG A 129 -9.79 7.85 12.83
N ARG A 130 -9.00 8.92 12.91
CA ARG A 130 -7.53 8.87 12.90
C ARG A 130 -7.00 7.94 13.98
N LYS A 131 -7.47 8.10 15.22
CA LYS A 131 -7.08 7.23 16.34
C LYS A 131 -7.39 5.76 16.04
N ALA A 132 -8.59 5.46 15.56
CA ALA A 132 -9.00 4.09 15.25
C ALA A 132 -8.13 3.45 14.16
N VAL A 133 -7.89 4.16 13.05
CA VAL A 133 -7.07 3.66 11.94
C VAL A 133 -5.60 3.50 12.36
N THR A 134 -5.05 4.46 13.08
CA THR A 134 -3.66 4.41 13.59
C THR A 134 -3.45 3.22 14.53
N LEU A 135 -4.37 3.00 15.49
CA LEU A 135 -4.30 1.86 16.39
C LEU A 135 -4.38 0.52 15.64
N ARG A 136 -5.21 0.44 14.59
CA ARG A 136 -5.30 -0.76 13.77
C ARG A 136 -4.01 -1.03 13.01
N LEU A 137 -3.44 -0.02 12.38
CA LEU A 137 -2.15 -0.10 11.68
C LEU A 137 -1.05 -0.54 12.64
N ALA A 138 -0.94 0.09 13.81
CA ALA A 138 0.07 -0.22 14.82
C ALA A 138 -0.03 -1.67 15.30
N ARG A 139 -1.24 -2.17 15.59
CA ARG A 139 -1.45 -3.57 16.00
C ARG A 139 -1.11 -4.56 14.89
N LEU A 140 -1.47 -4.25 13.65
CA LEU A 140 -1.14 -5.10 12.50
C LEU A 140 0.37 -5.17 12.26
N ALA A 141 1.05 -4.01 12.29
CA ALA A 141 2.50 -3.92 12.14
C ALA A 141 3.23 -4.69 13.24
N ALA A 142 2.86 -4.46 14.52
CA ALA A 142 3.46 -5.14 15.65
C ALA A 142 3.23 -6.67 15.60
N GLY A 143 2.02 -7.10 15.25
CA GLY A 143 1.71 -8.52 15.10
C GLY A 143 2.53 -9.21 14.00
N ARG A 144 2.74 -8.54 12.86
CA ARG A 144 3.60 -9.06 11.78
C ARG A 144 5.07 -9.10 12.17
N LEU A 145 5.56 -8.07 12.87
CA LEU A 145 6.93 -8.06 13.38
C LEU A 145 7.16 -9.21 14.35
N GLN A 146 6.24 -9.41 15.31
CA GLN A 146 6.30 -10.52 16.26
C GLN A 146 6.31 -11.86 15.53
N ALA A 147 5.40 -12.08 14.58
CA ALA A 147 5.35 -13.33 13.80
C ALA A 147 6.62 -13.57 12.97
N SER A 148 7.27 -12.51 12.49
CA SER A 148 8.55 -12.62 11.76
C SER A 148 9.74 -12.96 12.68
N GLN A 149 9.65 -12.62 13.95
CA GLN A 149 10.68 -12.87 14.97
C GLN A 149 10.50 -14.22 15.66
N ASP A 150 9.28 -14.74 15.72
CA ASP A 150 8.92 -16.00 16.37
C ASP A 150 8.32 -17.00 15.36
N THR A 151 9.19 -17.56 14.52
CA THR A 151 8.79 -18.53 13.49
C THR A 151 8.36 -19.85 14.14
N GLY A 152 7.06 -20.17 14.10
CA GLY A 152 6.49 -21.42 14.63
C GLY A 152 5.37 -21.23 15.63
N TRP A 153 5.17 -20.00 16.12
CA TRP A 153 4.01 -19.66 16.94
C TRP A 153 2.85 -19.16 16.08
N THR A 154 1.74 -19.91 16.07
CA THR A 154 0.47 -19.43 15.54
C THR A 154 -0.44 -19.02 16.70
N PRO A 155 -0.86 -17.75 16.82
CA PRO A 155 -1.92 -17.41 17.74
C PRO A 155 -3.19 -18.19 17.36
N GLY A 156 -3.88 -18.72 18.37
CA GLY A 156 -5.21 -19.30 18.18
C GLY A 156 -6.16 -18.25 17.58
N PRO A 157 -7.27 -18.67 16.94
CA PRO A 157 -8.23 -17.73 16.36
C PRO A 157 -8.63 -16.69 17.41
N LEU A 158 -8.50 -15.40 17.06
CA LEU A 158 -8.98 -14.33 17.92
C LEU A 158 -10.50 -14.44 17.99
N SER A 159 -11.02 -14.69 19.20
CA SER A 159 -12.47 -14.63 19.44
C SER A 159 -13.00 -13.26 19.02
N PRO A 160 -14.09 -13.19 18.23
CA PRO A 160 -14.75 -11.94 17.95
C PRO A 160 -15.40 -11.44 19.24
N THR A 161 -14.84 -10.38 19.83
CA THR A 161 -15.52 -9.52 20.81
C THR A 161 -16.26 -8.41 20.09
#